data_AF-A0A7D6XRY0-F1
#
_entry.id   AF-A0A7D6XRY0-F1
#
_cell.length_a   1.000
_cell.length_b   1.000
_cell.length_c   1.000
_cell.angle_alpha   90.00
_cell.angle_beta   90.00
_cell.angle_gamma   90.00
#
_symmetry.space_group_name_H-M   'P 1'
#
loop_
_entity.id
_entity.type
_entity.pdbx_description
1 polymer ?
#
loop_
_entity_poly.entity_id
_entity_poly.type
_entity_poly.pdbx_seq_one_letter_code
_entity_poly.pdbx_strand_id
1 'polypeptide(L)'
;MKFTEFKNGRDFLEYIQIYVYYHLHEKHDDVNICKYNNFELTDIIVKKFNQWIKNVQDNDPVILWFRQNKETTEEFKLGFGTIYKPKACLWSDRKKTDYYKEKLQMGFDFENYIAKLISDRYGINLEPYLTPEGQYKLGENSLGIEIKNDTLINKYGNIYIEYQEKSKSSNWEYVNSGILKIDNCVYWLIGTPDKFYIFRKERLLEIFNEEIRLHINNLPSKRGINFKQISTSKGFVYPTKNAEKNNDTISMDEMMSEIKSRLKL
;
A
#
# COMPACT_ATOMS: atom_id res chain seq x y z
N MET A 1 -20.18 12.97 -17.46
CA MET A 1 -19.19 12.43 -16.51
C MET A 1 -19.97 11.59 -15.50
N LYS A 2 -19.56 10.35 -15.24
CA LYS A 2 -20.22 9.48 -14.26
C LYS A 2 -19.51 9.64 -12.91
N PHE A 3 -20.27 9.89 -11.85
CA PHE A 3 -19.77 9.85 -10.49
C PHE A 3 -19.88 8.42 -9.96
N THR A 4 -18.82 7.92 -9.36
CA THR A 4 -18.76 6.57 -8.79
C THR A 4 -18.21 6.65 -7.40
N GLU A 5 -18.62 5.72 -6.53
CA GLU A 5 -18.02 5.60 -5.20
C GLU A 5 -16.50 5.59 -5.28
N PHE A 6 -15.86 6.39 -4.43
CA PHE A 6 -14.43 6.41 -4.26
C PHE A 6 -13.98 5.05 -3.75
N LYS A 7 -13.10 4.43 -4.52
CA LYS A 7 -12.55 3.09 -4.27
C LYS A 7 -11.05 3.15 -4.03
N ASN A 8 -10.49 4.33 -3.78
CA ASN A 8 -9.05 4.51 -3.67
C ASN A 8 -8.31 3.90 -4.88
N GLY A 9 -8.95 3.98 -6.05
CA GLY A 9 -8.41 3.48 -7.30
C GLY A 9 -7.25 4.34 -7.79
N ARG A 10 -6.73 4.01 -8.97
CA ARG A 10 -5.70 4.81 -9.68
C ARG A 10 -6.31 5.72 -10.75
N ASP A 11 -7.62 5.93 -10.70
CA ASP A 11 -8.33 6.79 -11.64
C ASP A 11 -8.26 8.23 -11.15
N PHE A 12 -7.70 9.12 -11.99
CA PHE A 12 -7.67 10.56 -11.73
C PHE A 12 -9.06 11.10 -11.37
N LEU A 13 -10.10 10.51 -11.98
CA LEU A 13 -11.47 10.95 -11.84
C LEU A 13 -11.97 10.83 -10.40
N GLU A 14 -11.63 9.73 -9.72
CA GLU A 14 -11.98 9.53 -8.30
C GLU A 14 -11.39 10.66 -7.44
N TYR A 15 -10.13 11.02 -7.67
CA TYR A 15 -9.41 12.00 -6.85
C TYR A 15 -9.85 13.44 -7.10
N ILE A 16 -10.08 13.84 -8.36
CA ILE A 16 -10.57 15.18 -8.62
C ILE A 16 -12.02 15.34 -8.14
N GLN A 17 -12.86 14.30 -8.29
CA GLN A 17 -14.26 14.36 -7.81
C GLN A 17 -14.33 14.54 -6.30
N ILE A 18 -13.59 13.76 -5.53
CA ILE A 18 -13.61 13.88 -4.06
C ILE A 18 -12.97 15.19 -3.58
N TYR A 19 -11.96 15.70 -4.31
CA TYR A 19 -11.34 16.99 -4.02
C TYR A 19 -12.30 18.17 -4.23
N VAL A 20 -13.00 18.20 -5.37
CA VAL A 20 -14.03 19.21 -5.68
C VAL A 20 -15.18 19.12 -4.68
N TYR A 21 -15.64 17.91 -4.38
CA TYR A 21 -16.65 17.67 -3.35
C TYR A 21 -16.24 18.24 -1.99
N TYR A 22 -15.01 17.95 -1.55
CA TYR A 22 -14.49 18.45 -0.28
C TYR A 22 -14.55 19.98 -0.20
N HIS A 23 -14.10 20.67 -1.25
CA HIS A 23 -14.11 22.13 -1.26
C HIS A 23 -15.54 22.71 -1.23
N LEU A 24 -16.45 22.18 -2.05
CA LEU A 24 -17.80 22.75 -2.19
C LEU A 24 -18.77 22.35 -1.07
N HIS A 25 -18.69 21.11 -0.57
CA HIS A 25 -19.63 20.58 0.43
C HIS A 25 -19.08 20.52 1.86
N GLU A 26 -17.76 20.37 2.04
CA GLU A 26 -17.19 20.23 3.40
C GLU A 26 -16.53 21.51 3.87
N LYS A 27 -15.81 22.21 2.99
CA LYS A 27 -15.08 23.44 3.32
C LYS A 27 -15.84 24.72 2.97
N HIS A 28 -16.80 24.63 2.04
CA HIS A 28 -17.59 25.74 1.52
C HIS A 28 -16.72 26.89 0.97
N ASP A 29 -15.71 26.56 0.17
CA ASP A 29 -14.82 27.51 -0.49
C ASP A 29 -14.60 27.20 -1.97
N ASP A 30 -13.88 28.10 -2.67
CA ASP A 30 -13.57 27.93 -4.08
C ASP A 30 -12.57 26.79 -4.31
N VAL A 31 -12.75 26.08 -5.43
CA VAL A 31 -11.84 25.01 -5.85
C VAL A 31 -10.62 25.60 -6.54
N ASN A 32 -9.42 25.30 -6.02
CA ASN A 32 -8.15 25.66 -6.66
C ASN A 32 -7.28 24.42 -6.84
N ILE A 33 -7.26 23.85 -8.04
CA ILE A 33 -6.53 22.61 -8.35
C ILE A 33 -5.02 22.68 -8.05
N CYS A 34 -4.40 23.86 -8.09
CA CYS A 34 -2.99 24.03 -7.76
C CYS A 34 -2.70 23.70 -6.28
N LYS A 35 -3.73 23.71 -5.43
CA LYS A 35 -3.64 23.35 -4.00
C LYS A 35 -3.96 21.88 -3.74
N TYR A 36 -4.27 21.07 -4.76
CA TYR A 36 -4.59 19.65 -4.60
C TYR A 36 -3.51 18.88 -3.83
N ASN A 37 -2.23 19.20 -4.02
CA ASN A 37 -1.16 18.48 -3.33
C ASN A 37 -1.17 18.69 -1.80
N ASN A 38 -1.84 19.73 -1.29
CA ASN A 38 -2.04 19.97 0.14
C ASN A 38 -3.32 19.33 0.69
N PHE A 39 -4.15 18.71 -0.16
CA PHE A 39 -5.36 18.03 0.25
C PHE A 39 -5.02 16.75 1.02
N GLU A 40 -5.62 16.61 2.20
CA GLU A 40 -5.59 15.39 3.00
C GLU A 40 -6.88 14.60 2.79
N LEU A 41 -6.75 13.44 2.14
CA LEU A 41 -7.85 12.51 1.99
C LEU A 41 -8.05 11.74 3.29
N THR A 42 -9.25 11.80 3.87
CA THR A 42 -9.60 11.06 5.11
C THR A 42 -10.74 10.08 4.86
N ASP A 43 -10.81 9.04 5.69
CA ASP A 43 -11.91 8.07 5.68
C ASP A 43 -13.28 8.72 5.92
N ILE A 44 -13.34 9.77 6.74
CA ILE A 44 -14.55 10.57 6.96
C ILE A 44 -15.00 11.24 5.66
N ILE A 45 -14.08 11.90 4.94
CA ILE A 45 -14.40 12.55 3.65
C ILE A 45 -14.85 11.51 2.63
N VAL A 46 -14.16 10.37 2.52
CA VAL A 46 -14.53 9.25 1.64
C VAL A 46 -15.94 8.75 1.94
N LYS A 47 -16.27 8.53 3.23
CA LYS A 47 -17.60 8.06 3.64
C LYS A 47 -18.69 9.06 3.24
N LYS A 48 -18.49 10.34 3.51
CA LYS A 48 -19.46 11.39 3.16
C LYS A 48 -19.63 11.54 1.65
N PHE A 49 -18.53 11.54 0.89
CA PHE A 49 -18.56 11.55 -0.57
C PHE A 49 -19.34 10.37 -1.14
N ASN A 50 -19.08 9.15 -0.66
CA ASN A 50 -19.79 7.95 -1.12
C ASN A 50 -21.28 7.95 -0.73
N GLN A 51 -21.66 8.61 0.37
CA GLN A 51 -23.07 8.84 0.73
C GLN A 51 -23.72 9.90 -0.18
N TRP A 52 -23.00 10.97 -0.48
CA TRP A 52 -23.46 12.05 -1.36
C TRP A 52 -23.73 11.54 -2.78
N ILE A 53 -22.82 10.74 -3.37
CA ILE A 53 -22.97 10.17 -4.71
C ILE A 53 -24.28 9.40 -4.89
N LYS A 54 -24.77 8.73 -3.84
CA LYS A 54 -26.00 7.94 -3.92
C LYS A 54 -27.26 8.79 -4.14
N ASN A 55 -27.19 10.07 -3.78
CA ASN A 55 -28.34 10.98 -3.77
C ASN A 55 -28.09 12.25 -4.60
N VAL A 56 -26.98 12.32 -5.34
CA VAL A 56 -26.59 13.52 -6.08
C VAL A 56 -27.60 13.84 -7.19
N GLN A 57 -27.90 15.13 -7.33
CA GLN A 57 -28.80 15.66 -8.37
C GLN A 57 -28.03 16.46 -9.41
N ASP A 58 -28.57 16.59 -10.61
CA ASP A 58 -27.93 17.25 -11.76
C ASP A 58 -27.57 18.74 -11.56
N ASN A 59 -28.20 19.40 -10.59
CA ASN A 59 -27.96 20.79 -10.21
C ASN A 59 -26.98 20.96 -9.04
N ASP A 60 -26.38 19.87 -8.54
CA ASP A 60 -25.43 19.93 -7.44
C ASP A 60 -24.21 20.78 -7.82
N PRO A 61 -23.70 21.64 -6.91
CA PRO A 61 -22.54 22.48 -7.15
C PRO A 61 -21.32 21.73 -7.72
N VAL A 62 -21.07 20.49 -7.30
CA VAL A 62 -19.96 19.67 -7.81
C VAL A 62 -20.19 19.32 -9.28
N ILE A 63 -21.40 18.92 -9.66
CA ILE A 63 -21.73 18.59 -11.05
C ILE A 63 -21.61 19.84 -11.92
N LEU A 64 -22.13 20.98 -11.45
CA LEU A 64 -22.03 22.24 -12.16
C LEU A 64 -20.57 22.69 -12.32
N TRP A 65 -19.74 22.50 -11.30
CA TRP A 65 -18.31 22.81 -11.36
C TRP A 65 -17.63 22.03 -12.49
N PHE A 66 -17.83 20.72 -12.60
CA PHE A 66 -17.25 19.91 -13.68
C PHE A 66 -17.76 20.29 -15.07
N ARG A 67 -19.02 20.75 -15.18
CA ARG A 67 -19.57 21.24 -16.46
C ARG A 67 -18.89 22.52 -16.92
N GLN A 68 -18.54 23.40 -15.98
CA GLN A 68 -17.92 24.71 -16.23
C GLN A 68 -16.40 24.63 -16.35
N ASN A 69 -15.75 23.70 -15.66
CA ASN A 69 -14.28 23.61 -15.54
C ASN A 69 -13.71 22.41 -16.31
N LYS A 70 -14.10 22.26 -17.58
CA LYS A 70 -13.64 21.15 -18.43
C LYS A 70 -12.13 21.20 -18.69
N GLU A 71 -11.59 22.37 -19.00
CA GLU A 71 -10.15 22.54 -19.28
C GLU A 71 -9.32 22.19 -18.05
N THR A 72 -9.69 22.73 -16.89
CA THR A 72 -9.10 22.41 -15.59
C THR A 72 -9.11 20.91 -15.28
N THR A 73 -10.19 20.21 -15.66
CA THR A 73 -10.30 18.77 -15.45
C THR A 73 -9.36 17.98 -16.37
N GLU A 74 -9.24 18.40 -17.64
CA GLU A 74 -8.29 17.76 -18.56
C GLU A 74 -6.84 18.08 -18.19
N GLU A 75 -6.53 19.28 -17.70
CA GLU A 75 -5.21 19.61 -17.13
C GLU A 75 -4.88 18.67 -15.97
N PHE A 76 -5.81 18.50 -15.03
CA PHE A 76 -5.63 17.59 -13.90
C PHE A 76 -5.34 16.16 -14.35
N LYS A 77 -6.13 15.66 -15.32
CA LYS A 77 -5.96 14.33 -15.90
C LYS A 77 -4.59 14.14 -16.56
N LEU A 78 -4.13 15.12 -17.36
CA LEU A 78 -2.83 15.07 -18.02
C LEU A 78 -1.67 15.12 -17.00
N GLY A 79 -1.84 15.87 -15.91
CA GLY A 79 -0.87 15.94 -14.81
C GLY A 79 -0.97 14.82 -13.77
N PHE A 80 -1.97 13.94 -13.86
CA PHE A 80 -2.20 12.94 -12.82
C PHE A 80 -1.12 11.85 -12.81
N GLY A 81 -0.65 11.49 -11.62
CA GLY A 81 0.48 10.58 -11.42
C GLY A 81 1.87 11.26 -11.52
N THR A 82 1.94 12.51 -11.95
CA THR A 82 3.19 13.29 -11.98
C THR A 82 3.09 14.56 -11.14
N ILE A 83 2.27 15.51 -11.58
CA ILE A 83 1.98 16.79 -10.90
C ILE A 83 0.99 16.56 -9.75
N TYR A 84 -0.08 15.82 -10.02
CA TYR A 84 -1.12 15.49 -9.05
C TYR A 84 -1.01 14.03 -8.67
N LYS A 85 -0.56 13.76 -7.44
CA LYS A 85 -0.36 12.38 -6.98
C LYS A 85 -1.63 11.79 -6.37
N PRO A 86 -1.93 10.49 -6.60
CA PRO A 86 -2.88 9.74 -5.78
C PRO A 86 -2.62 9.98 -4.27
N LYS A 87 -3.69 10.07 -3.48
CA LYS A 87 -3.60 10.34 -2.03
C LYS A 87 -3.88 9.09 -1.22
N ALA A 88 -2.98 8.75 -0.31
CA ALA A 88 -3.25 7.72 0.69
C ALA A 88 -4.39 8.19 1.61
N CYS A 89 -5.36 7.31 1.86
CA CYS A 89 -6.47 7.61 2.76
C CYS A 89 -6.01 7.58 4.22
N LEU A 90 -6.20 8.70 4.93
CA LEU A 90 -5.91 8.82 6.36
C LEU A 90 -7.11 8.33 7.17
N TRP A 91 -6.97 7.17 7.79
CA TRP A 91 -8.02 6.62 8.66
C TRP A 91 -8.13 7.38 9.97
N SER A 92 -9.31 7.43 10.57
CA SER A 92 -9.55 8.14 11.83
C SER A 92 -9.24 7.29 13.07
N ASP A 93 -8.40 6.25 12.93
CA ASP A 93 -8.05 5.27 13.97
C ASP A 93 -7.06 5.80 15.03
N ARG A 94 -6.23 6.78 14.66
CA ARG A 94 -5.22 7.39 15.53
C ARG A 94 -4.79 8.76 15.03
N LYS A 95 -4.27 9.59 15.95
CA LYS A 95 -3.57 10.82 15.59
C LYS A 95 -2.29 10.47 14.82
N LYS A 96 -2.16 10.99 13.60
CA LYS A 96 -1.02 10.76 12.71
C LYS A 96 -0.11 11.98 12.73
N THR A 97 1.19 11.75 12.95
CA THR A 97 2.22 12.79 12.81
C THR A 97 2.53 13.02 11.33
N ASP A 98 3.15 14.15 11.00
CA ASP A 98 3.52 14.43 9.60
C ASP A 98 4.49 13.39 9.04
N TYR A 99 5.45 12.94 9.86
CA TYR A 99 6.32 11.82 9.52
C TYR A 99 5.53 10.54 9.18
N TYR A 100 4.49 10.23 9.97
CA TYR A 100 3.65 9.06 9.69
C TYR A 100 2.89 9.23 8.36
N LYS A 101 2.31 10.41 8.11
CA LYS A 101 1.58 10.71 6.87
C LYS A 101 2.50 10.59 5.66
N GLU A 102 3.72 11.11 5.76
CA GLU A 102 4.76 10.98 4.72
C GLU A 102 5.06 9.49 4.45
N LYS A 103 5.33 8.69 5.48
CA LYS A 103 5.62 7.26 5.30
C LYS A 103 4.44 6.48 4.73
N LEU A 104 3.21 6.80 5.13
CA LEU A 104 2.02 6.20 4.55
C LEU A 104 1.88 6.53 3.07
N GLN A 105 2.09 7.80 2.68
CA GLN A 105 2.05 8.22 1.29
C GLN A 105 3.17 7.56 0.47
N MET A 106 4.38 7.45 1.02
CA MET A 106 5.49 6.74 0.36
C MET A 106 5.16 5.25 0.14
N GLY A 107 4.53 4.59 1.12
CA GLY A 107 4.04 3.22 0.97
C GLY A 107 3.05 3.09 -0.18
N PHE A 108 2.04 3.96 -0.19
CA PHE A 108 1.02 4.00 -1.22
C PHE A 108 1.58 4.33 -2.62
N ASP A 109 2.54 5.24 -2.74
CA ASP A 109 3.24 5.53 -4.00
C ASP A 109 3.94 4.28 -4.55
N PHE A 110 4.56 3.47 -3.67
CA PHE A 110 5.23 2.23 -4.08
C PHE A 110 4.25 1.12 -4.48
N GLU A 111 3.14 0.95 -3.74
CA GLU A 111 2.06 0.03 -4.12
C GLU A 111 1.51 0.37 -5.52
N ASN A 112 1.27 1.66 -5.79
CA ASN A 112 0.79 2.12 -7.09
C ASN A 112 1.80 1.88 -8.21
N TYR A 113 3.10 2.03 -7.94
CA TYR A 113 4.17 1.69 -8.86
C TYR A 113 4.16 0.20 -9.21
N ILE A 114 4.10 -0.69 -8.22
CA ILE A 114 4.05 -2.14 -8.45
C ILE A 114 2.78 -2.53 -9.21
N ALA A 115 1.62 -2.00 -8.81
CA ALA A 115 0.37 -2.26 -9.50
C ALA A 115 0.41 -1.79 -10.97
N LYS A 116 1.19 -0.75 -11.29
CA LYS A 116 1.35 -0.24 -12.67
C LYS A 116 2.27 -1.15 -13.45
N LEU A 117 3.40 -1.52 -12.85
CA LEU A 117 4.34 -2.47 -13.43
C LEU A 117 3.66 -3.81 -13.78
N ILE A 118 2.80 -4.33 -12.89
CA ILE A 118 2.07 -5.58 -13.13
C ILE A 118 1.05 -5.41 -14.28
N SER A 119 0.28 -4.31 -14.26
CA SER A 119 -0.73 -4.03 -15.28
C SER A 119 -0.09 -3.84 -16.67
N ASP A 120 0.93 -2.99 -16.77
CA ASP A 120 1.59 -2.64 -18.03
C ASP A 120 2.31 -3.84 -18.65
N ARG A 121 2.96 -4.69 -17.83
CA ARG A 121 3.76 -5.83 -18.32
C ARG A 121 2.96 -7.11 -18.53
N TYR A 122 1.93 -7.37 -17.72
CA TYR A 122 1.25 -8.66 -17.68
C TYR A 122 -0.25 -8.59 -17.94
N GLY A 123 -0.83 -7.38 -18.06
CA GLY A 123 -2.26 -7.18 -18.30
C GLY A 123 -3.15 -7.56 -17.11
N ILE A 124 -2.59 -7.64 -15.90
CA ILE A 124 -3.29 -8.06 -14.69
C ILE A 124 -3.46 -6.88 -13.74
N ASN A 125 -4.66 -6.71 -13.19
CA ASN A 125 -4.90 -5.75 -12.12
C ASN A 125 -4.60 -6.38 -10.76
N LEU A 126 -3.96 -5.60 -9.87
CA LEU A 126 -3.65 -6.04 -8.51
C LEU A 126 -4.92 -6.29 -7.68
N GLU A 127 -5.98 -5.51 -7.92
CA GLU A 127 -7.26 -5.55 -7.18
C GLU A 127 -7.08 -5.48 -5.64
N PRO A 128 -6.68 -4.32 -5.10
CA PRO A 128 -6.48 -4.14 -3.66
C PRO A 128 -7.78 -4.26 -2.88
N TYR A 129 -7.70 -4.84 -1.68
CA TYR A 129 -8.81 -4.79 -0.72
C TYR A 129 -8.82 -3.42 -0.03
N LEU A 130 -9.96 -2.75 -0.07
CA LEU A 130 -10.05 -1.32 0.26
C LEU A 130 -10.54 -1.03 1.67
N THR A 131 -11.15 -2.01 2.31
CA THR A 131 -11.65 -1.87 3.68
C THR A 131 -10.63 -2.40 4.68
N PRO A 132 -10.52 -1.80 5.88
CA PRO A 132 -9.71 -2.35 6.95
C PRO A 132 -10.05 -3.82 7.21
N GLU A 133 -11.34 -4.16 7.31
CA GLU A 133 -11.78 -5.53 7.56
C GLU A 133 -11.34 -6.49 6.45
N GLY A 134 -11.39 -6.04 5.19
CA GLY A 134 -10.89 -6.79 4.04
C GLY A 134 -9.38 -7.00 4.14
N GLN A 135 -8.62 -5.95 4.43
CA GLN A 135 -7.17 -6.02 4.56
C GLN A 135 -6.70 -6.93 5.71
N TYR A 136 -7.40 -6.87 6.85
CA TYR A 136 -7.08 -7.71 8.00
C TYR A 136 -7.42 -9.18 7.77
N LYS A 137 -8.56 -9.49 7.12
CA LYS A 137 -9.05 -10.87 6.99
C LYS A 137 -8.58 -11.58 5.73
N LEU A 138 -8.53 -10.88 4.61
CA LEU A 138 -8.26 -11.47 3.30
C LEU A 138 -6.78 -11.33 2.93
N GLY A 139 -6.14 -10.21 3.25
CA GLY A 139 -4.77 -9.86 2.83
C GLY A 139 -4.75 -8.51 2.14
N GLU A 140 -3.70 -8.14 1.42
CA GLU A 140 -3.63 -6.80 0.79
C GLU A 140 -4.38 -6.71 -0.54
N ASN A 141 -4.41 -7.79 -1.33
CA ASN A 141 -5.05 -7.81 -2.64
C ASN A 141 -5.45 -9.22 -3.12
N SER A 142 -6.21 -9.31 -4.21
CA SER A 142 -6.73 -10.58 -4.74
C SER A 142 -5.63 -11.52 -5.26
N LEU A 143 -4.46 -10.98 -5.63
CA LEU A 143 -3.31 -11.76 -6.09
C LEU A 143 -2.50 -12.37 -4.93
N GLY A 144 -2.79 -12.03 -3.68
CA GLY A 144 -2.04 -12.53 -2.52
C GLY A 144 -0.61 -12.00 -2.47
N ILE A 145 -0.38 -10.76 -2.88
CA ILE A 145 0.92 -10.10 -2.81
C ILE A 145 0.89 -9.09 -1.65
N GLU A 146 1.81 -9.17 -0.71
CA GLU A 146 2.04 -8.15 0.31
C GLU A 146 3.18 -7.23 -0.14
N ILE A 147 2.92 -5.92 -0.24
CA ILE A 147 3.84 -4.93 -0.81
C ILE A 147 4.31 -3.99 0.32
N LYS A 148 5.61 -4.01 0.62
CA LYS A 148 6.21 -3.17 1.67
C LYS A 148 7.24 -2.22 1.09
N ASN A 149 7.07 -0.93 1.35
CA ASN A 149 8.09 0.07 1.06
C ASN A 149 9.16 0.06 2.18
N ASP A 150 10.37 -0.40 1.85
CA ASP A 150 11.53 -0.38 2.74
C ASP A 150 12.65 0.48 2.15
N THR A 151 12.60 1.78 2.47
CA THR A 151 13.61 2.75 2.02
C THR A 151 14.99 2.56 2.64
N LEU A 152 15.10 1.81 3.75
CA LEU A 152 16.37 1.64 4.46
C LEU A 152 17.29 0.64 3.78
N ILE A 153 16.74 -0.14 2.83
CA ILE A 153 17.48 -1.10 2.01
C ILE A 153 18.66 -0.46 1.27
N ASN A 154 18.48 0.76 0.76
CA ASN A 154 19.51 1.49 0.03
C ASN A 154 20.66 1.94 0.94
N LYS A 155 20.39 2.12 2.24
CA LYS A 155 21.37 2.56 3.23
C LYS A 155 22.13 1.39 3.85
N TYR A 156 21.43 0.30 4.18
CA TYR A 156 22.01 -0.78 4.98
C TYR A 156 22.21 -2.10 4.22
N GLY A 157 21.67 -2.22 3.00
CA GLY A 157 21.75 -3.45 2.21
C GLY A 157 21.01 -4.64 2.82
N ASN A 158 20.07 -4.39 3.73
CA ASN A 158 19.23 -5.41 4.37
C ASN A 158 17.76 -5.03 4.28
N ILE A 159 16.90 -6.05 4.33
CA ILE A 159 15.45 -5.91 4.41
C ILE A 159 14.99 -6.28 5.81
N TYR A 160 13.96 -5.58 6.31
CA TYR A 160 13.29 -5.94 7.55
C TYR A 160 12.04 -6.78 7.26
N ILE A 161 12.02 -8.02 7.72
CA ILE A 161 10.87 -8.92 7.61
C ILE A 161 10.16 -8.98 8.97
N GLU A 162 8.96 -8.41 9.03
CA GLU A 162 8.12 -8.45 10.23
C GLU A 162 7.42 -9.80 10.39
N TYR A 163 7.34 -10.29 11.63
CA TYR A 163 6.57 -11.47 11.99
C TYR A 163 5.58 -11.25 13.15
N GLN A 164 5.70 -10.17 13.91
CA GLN A 164 4.83 -9.88 15.05
C GLN A 164 4.74 -8.37 15.31
N GLU A 165 3.57 -7.88 15.75
CA GLU A 165 3.36 -6.45 16.04
C GLU A 165 2.56 -6.20 17.31
N LYS A 166 2.50 -4.91 17.68
CA LYS A 166 1.63 -4.35 18.71
C LYS A 166 0.98 -3.08 18.17
N SER A 167 -0.31 -2.92 18.41
CA SER A 167 -1.02 -1.68 18.05
C SER A 167 -0.49 -0.45 18.80
N LYS A 168 0.05 -0.63 20.03
CA LYS A 168 0.71 0.42 20.83
C LYS A 168 1.89 -0.17 21.60
N SER A 169 2.91 0.65 21.81
CA SER A 169 4.12 0.25 22.55
C SER A 169 3.84 -0.17 23.99
N SER A 170 2.79 0.39 24.60
CA SER A 170 2.32 0.06 25.95
C SER A 170 1.66 -1.31 26.07
N ASN A 171 1.31 -1.98 24.97
CA ASN A 171 0.69 -3.29 25.02
C ASN A 171 1.71 -4.33 25.49
N TRP A 172 1.29 -5.28 26.31
CA TRP A 172 2.17 -6.35 26.81
C TRP A 172 2.45 -7.41 25.76
N GLU A 173 1.40 -7.88 25.07
CA GLU A 173 1.45 -9.02 24.16
C GLU A 173 1.69 -8.58 22.72
N TYR A 174 2.55 -9.31 22.00
CA TYR A 174 2.67 -9.23 20.55
C TYR A 174 1.64 -10.16 19.92
N VAL A 175 1.02 -9.72 18.84
CA VAL A 175 0.16 -10.56 18.00
C VAL A 175 0.88 -10.94 16.73
N ASN A 176 0.55 -12.10 16.16
CA ASN A 176 1.13 -12.53 14.89
C ASN A 176 0.75 -11.54 13.78
N SER A 177 1.76 -11.06 13.07
CA SER A 177 1.64 -10.11 11.96
C SER A 177 2.64 -10.46 10.85
N GLY A 178 2.67 -9.66 9.79
CA GLY A 178 3.55 -9.88 8.65
C GLY A 178 3.55 -11.34 8.18
N ILE A 179 4.73 -11.98 8.16
CA ILE A 179 4.84 -13.35 7.66
C ILE A 179 4.08 -14.41 8.48
N LEU A 180 3.77 -14.16 9.75
CA LEU A 180 3.00 -15.08 10.60
C LEU A 180 1.49 -14.83 10.57
N LYS A 181 1.03 -13.77 9.88
CA LYS A 181 -0.40 -13.51 9.72
C LYS A 181 -1.03 -14.60 8.87
N ILE A 182 -2.21 -15.10 9.29
CA ILE A 182 -2.98 -16.09 8.52
C ILE A 182 -3.93 -15.33 7.59
N ASP A 183 -3.55 -15.20 6.32
CA ASP A 183 -4.27 -14.50 5.27
C ASP A 183 -3.94 -15.11 3.88
N ASN A 184 -4.39 -14.50 2.79
CA ASN A 184 -4.14 -14.99 1.43
C ASN A 184 -2.73 -14.70 0.89
N CYS A 185 -1.85 -14.09 1.69
CA CYS A 185 -0.53 -13.66 1.22
C CYS A 185 0.31 -14.89 0.85
N VAL A 186 0.78 -14.91 -0.39
CA VAL A 186 1.67 -15.94 -0.95
C VAL A 186 3.02 -15.32 -1.32
N TYR A 187 3.04 -14.04 -1.68
CA TYR A 187 4.25 -13.33 -2.07
C TYR A 187 4.48 -12.12 -1.19
N TRP A 188 5.72 -11.93 -0.75
CA TRP A 188 6.17 -10.78 0.01
C TRP A 188 7.13 -9.96 -0.86
N LEU A 189 6.65 -8.81 -1.34
CA LEU A 189 7.41 -7.88 -2.17
C LEU A 189 7.87 -6.71 -1.31
N ILE A 190 9.18 -6.50 -1.21
CA ILE A 190 9.75 -5.48 -0.33
C ILE A 190 10.87 -4.69 -1.02
N GLY A 191 10.84 -3.36 -0.86
CA GLY A 191 11.91 -2.48 -1.33
C GLY A 191 11.40 -1.11 -1.76
N THR A 192 11.95 -0.61 -2.86
CA THR A 192 11.65 0.71 -3.45
C THR A 192 11.48 0.58 -4.96
N PRO A 193 11.02 1.63 -5.68
CA PRO A 193 10.98 1.60 -7.14
C PRO A 193 12.33 1.29 -7.80
N ASP A 194 13.44 1.70 -7.18
CA ASP A 194 14.81 1.49 -7.69
C ASP A 194 15.26 0.03 -7.57
N LYS A 195 14.97 -0.60 -6.43
CA LYS A 195 15.30 -2.01 -6.17
C LYS A 195 14.32 -2.61 -5.17
N PHE A 196 13.77 -3.77 -5.52
CA PHE A 196 12.89 -4.57 -4.66
C PHE A 196 13.17 -6.07 -4.81
N TYR A 197 12.71 -6.83 -3.83
CA TYR A 197 12.89 -8.28 -3.73
C TYR A 197 11.53 -8.94 -3.53
N ILE A 198 11.34 -10.10 -4.14
CA ILE A 198 10.11 -10.89 -4.02
C ILE A 198 10.46 -12.20 -3.36
N PHE A 199 9.77 -12.52 -2.27
CA PHE A 199 9.87 -13.81 -1.60
C PHE A 199 8.56 -14.56 -1.70
N ARG A 200 8.61 -15.89 -1.72
CA ARG A 200 7.45 -16.71 -1.35
C ARG A 200 7.28 -16.65 0.17
N LYS A 201 6.08 -16.40 0.67
CA LYS A 201 5.79 -16.33 2.12
C LYS A 201 6.14 -17.65 2.82
N GLU A 202 5.84 -18.78 2.17
CA GLU A 202 6.23 -20.11 2.64
C GLU A 202 7.75 -20.22 2.87
N ARG A 203 8.55 -19.73 1.91
CA ARG A 203 10.01 -19.72 2.04
C ARG A 203 10.47 -18.83 3.20
N LEU A 204 9.85 -17.67 3.42
CA LEU A 204 10.15 -16.83 4.58
C LEU A 204 9.80 -17.52 5.90
N LEU A 205 8.73 -18.30 5.95
CA LEU A 205 8.34 -19.08 7.13
C LEU A 205 9.33 -20.22 7.42
N GLU A 206 9.81 -20.92 6.38
CA GLU A 206 10.89 -21.91 6.51
C GLU A 206 12.16 -21.28 7.10
N ILE A 207 12.60 -20.16 6.52
CA ILE A 207 13.77 -19.41 6.97
C ILE A 207 13.59 -18.98 8.43
N PHE A 208 12.43 -18.41 8.78
CA PHE A 208 12.12 -18.01 10.14
C PHE A 208 12.25 -19.19 11.12
N ASN A 209 11.66 -20.34 10.80
CA ASN A 209 11.72 -21.54 11.65
C ASN A 209 13.13 -22.13 11.77
N GLU A 210 13.93 -22.07 10.71
CA GLU A 210 15.35 -22.45 10.76
C GLU A 210 16.16 -21.51 11.66
N GLU A 211 16.02 -20.21 11.49
CA GLU A 211 16.78 -19.20 12.25
C GLU A 211 16.37 -19.16 13.73
N ILE A 212 15.09 -19.38 14.05
CA ILE A 212 14.63 -19.54 15.43
C ILE A 212 15.30 -20.76 16.08
N ARG A 213 15.37 -21.90 15.37
CA ARG A 213 16.06 -23.09 15.88
C ARG A 213 17.54 -22.83 16.10
N LEU A 214 18.22 -22.13 15.19
CA LEU A 214 19.63 -21.73 15.38
C LEU A 214 19.78 -20.83 16.61
N HIS A 215 18.90 -19.83 16.75
CA HIS A 215 18.92 -18.88 17.85
C HIS A 215 18.73 -19.56 19.21
N ILE A 216 17.74 -20.46 19.35
CA ILE A 216 17.49 -21.21 20.59
C ILE A 216 18.69 -22.09 20.98
N ASN A 217 19.41 -22.62 19.99
CA ASN A 217 20.59 -23.46 20.22
C ASN A 217 21.90 -22.65 20.29
N ASN A 218 21.84 -21.32 20.34
CA ASN A 218 23.02 -20.42 20.32
C ASN A 218 23.98 -20.67 19.13
N LEU A 219 23.43 -21.08 17.98
CA LEU A 219 24.18 -21.28 16.75
C LEU A 219 24.15 -20.02 15.87
N PRO A 220 25.24 -19.72 15.13
CA PRO A 220 25.27 -18.56 14.24
C PRO A 220 24.33 -18.74 13.05
N SER A 221 23.71 -17.64 12.61
CA SER A 221 22.89 -17.61 11.39
C SER A 221 23.74 -17.92 10.16
N LYS A 222 23.32 -18.91 9.37
CA LYS A 222 23.95 -19.23 8.07
C LYS A 222 23.64 -18.16 7.02
N ARG A 223 22.55 -17.41 7.20
CA ARG A 223 22.08 -16.34 6.31
C ARG A 223 22.49 -14.95 6.76
N GLY A 224 23.20 -14.83 7.88
CA GLY A 224 23.55 -13.54 8.48
C GLY A 224 22.32 -12.77 8.97
N ILE A 225 21.24 -13.48 9.29
CA ILE A 225 20.00 -12.92 9.80
C ILE A 225 20.20 -12.51 11.27
N ASN A 226 19.58 -11.38 11.64
CA ASN A 226 19.56 -10.91 13.02
C ASN A 226 18.14 -10.52 13.43
N PHE A 227 17.64 -11.13 14.51
CA PHE A 227 16.34 -10.80 15.07
C PHE A 227 16.37 -9.41 15.71
N LYS A 228 15.35 -8.61 15.43
CA LYS A 228 15.20 -7.25 15.93
C LYS A 228 13.83 -7.09 16.56
N GLN A 229 13.83 -6.45 17.71
CA GLN A 229 12.62 -5.94 18.33
C GLN A 229 12.72 -4.42 18.37
N ILE A 230 11.77 -3.76 17.73
CA ILE A 230 11.54 -2.32 17.87
C ILE A 230 10.28 -2.09 18.71
N SER A 231 9.93 -0.83 18.99
CA SER A 231 8.92 -0.49 20.00
C SER A 231 7.56 -1.19 19.83
N THR A 232 7.14 -1.47 18.59
CA THR A 232 5.82 -2.05 18.27
C THR A 232 5.91 -3.21 17.30
N SER A 233 7.11 -3.67 16.94
CA SER A 233 7.29 -4.67 15.90
C SER A 233 8.47 -5.58 16.22
N LYS A 234 8.30 -6.85 15.90
CA LYS A 234 9.33 -7.88 15.91
C LYS A 234 9.51 -8.38 14.50
N GLY A 235 10.77 -8.47 14.11
CA GLY A 235 11.15 -8.89 12.79
C GLY A 235 12.57 -9.42 12.78
N PHE A 236 13.07 -9.71 11.60
CA PHE A 236 14.46 -10.04 11.40
C PHE A 236 15.00 -9.26 10.21
N VAL A 237 16.26 -8.82 10.33
CA VAL A 237 16.96 -8.20 9.21
C VAL A 237 17.65 -9.28 8.40
N TYR A 238 17.39 -9.30 7.09
CA TYR A 238 18.00 -10.23 6.16
C TYR A 238 18.92 -9.48 5.18
N PRO A 239 20.25 -9.69 5.21
CA PRO A 239 21.14 -9.12 4.20
C PRO A 239 20.74 -9.54 2.78
N THR A 240 20.47 -8.56 1.92
CA THR A 240 19.99 -8.79 0.54
C THR A 240 20.96 -9.62 -0.28
N LYS A 241 22.27 -9.36 -0.17
CA LYS A 241 23.32 -10.17 -0.79
C LYS A 241 23.24 -11.66 -0.45
N ASN A 242 22.79 -11.98 0.76
CA ASN A 242 22.65 -13.37 1.21
C ASN A 242 21.32 -13.95 0.71
N ALA A 243 20.24 -13.18 0.69
CA ALA A 243 18.99 -13.60 0.07
C ALA A 243 19.17 -13.96 -1.41
N GLU A 244 19.89 -13.12 -2.16
CA GLU A 244 20.26 -13.37 -3.55
C GLU A 244 21.17 -14.60 -3.66
N LYS A 245 22.26 -14.67 -2.88
CA LYS A 245 23.20 -15.81 -2.90
C LYS A 245 22.53 -17.17 -2.62
N ASN A 246 21.53 -17.19 -1.74
CA ASN A 246 20.81 -18.41 -1.38
C ASN A 246 19.63 -18.73 -2.31
N ASN A 247 19.37 -17.90 -3.34
CA ASN A 247 18.19 -18.00 -4.21
C ASN A 247 16.87 -18.02 -3.41
N ASP A 248 16.79 -17.24 -2.32
CA ASP A 248 15.58 -17.16 -1.50
C ASP A 248 14.53 -16.19 -2.10
N THR A 249 14.92 -15.42 -3.11
CA THR A 249 14.07 -14.47 -3.84
C THR A 249 13.78 -14.94 -5.25
N ILE A 250 12.62 -14.54 -5.78
CA ILE A 250 12.21 -14.80 -7.16
C ILE A 250 12.12 -13.53 -7.99
N SER A 251 12.12 -13.71 -9.31
CA SER A 251 11.87 -12.61 -10.24
C SER A 251 10.37 -12.26 -10.31
N MET A 252 10.06 -11.06 -10.81
CA MET A 252 8.69 -10.66 -11.11
C MET A 252 8.05 -11.59 -12.15
N ASP A 253 8.81 -12.00 -13.18
CA ASP A 253 8.32 -12.91 -14.22
C ASP A 253 7.95 -14.28 -13.65
N GLU A 254 8.75 -14.81 -12.73
CA GLU A 254 8.49 -16.07 -12.03
C GLU A 254 7.24 -15.97 -11.14
N MET A 255 7.15 -14.94 -10.30
CA MET A 255 5.95 -14.68 -9.47
C MET A 255 4.68 -14.59 -10.33
N MET A 256 4.74 -13.85 -11.44
CA MET A 256 3.57 -13.66 -12.30
C MET A 256 3.20 -14.94 -13.07
N SER A 257 4.18 -15.75 -13.47
CA SER A 257 3.94 -17.06 -14.07
C SER A 257 3.20 -17.99 -13.10
N GLU A 258 3.62 -18.03 -11.83
CA GLU A 258 2.94 -18.82 -10.79
C GLU A 258 1.52 -18.31 -10.51
N ILE A 259 1.34 -16.98 -10.44
CA ILE A 259 0.02 -16.36 -10.28
C ILE A 259 -0.92 -16.76 -11.42
N LYS A 260 -0.47 -16.65 -12.67
CA LYS A 260 -1.27 -17.04 -13.84
C LYS A 260 -1.65 -18.52 -13.80
N SER A 261 -0.69 -19.40 -13.49
CA SER A 261 -0.94 -20.83 -13.33
C SER A 261 -1.98 -21.11 -12.25
N ARG A 262 -1.91 -20.41 -11.10
CA ARG A 262 -2.86 -20.57 -9.98
C ARG A 262 -4.25 -20.05 -10.33
N LEU A 263 -4.34 -18.93 -11.05
CA LEU A 263 -5.60 -18.30 -11.45
C LEU A 263 -6.19 -18.89 -12.74
N LYS A 264 -5.47 -19.78 -13.42
CA LYS A 264 -5.84 -20.36 -14.73
C LYS A 264 -6.03 -19.28 -15.82
N LEU A 265 -5.15 -18.27 -15.83
CA LEU A 265 -5.11 -17.17 -16.79
C LEU A 265 -4.10 -17.42 -17.92
#